data_AF-A0A7R9EEP1-F1
#
_entry.id   AF-A0A7R9EEP1-F1
#
_cell.length_a   1.000
_cell.length_b   1.000
_cell.length_c   1.000
_cell.angle_alpha   90.00
_cell.angle_beta   90.00
_cell.angle_gamma   90.00
#
_symmetry.space_group_name_H-M   'P 1'
#
loop_
_entity.id
_entity.type
_entity.pdbx_description
1 polymer ?
#
loop_
_entity_poly.entity_id
_entity_poly.type
_entity_poly.pdbx_seq_one_letter_code
_entity_poly.pdbx_strand_id
1 'polypeptide(L)'
;IAVLAENRALRPWIIVYGHRPMYCSNENTDDCTTNQTQTRTGFMELLGKGLEDLFYDYGVDLEIWAHEHSYERLWPINNYQIYNGSLMEPYRNPGAPVHVITGSAGCSEFHDPFKSEQPYWSAFRSADYGYNRLKVFNSTHLYMEYVSVEHHGVGVVIDSFWLIKETHGPYSKKRKVAT
;
A
#
# COMPACT_ATOMS: atom_id res chain seq x y z
N ILE A 1 21.30 -3.41 -0.42
CA ILE A 1 21.50 -4.73 -1.06
C ILE A 1 20.38 -5.02 -2.06
N ALA A 2 19.10 -5.15 -1.68
CA ALA A 2 18.01 -5.42 -2.65
C ALA A 2 17.74 -4.29 -3.68
N VAL A 3 17.97 -3.05 -3.29
CA VAL A 3 17.62 -1.82 -4.03
C VAL A 3 18.65 -1.39 -5.09
N LEU A 4 19.77 -2.11 -5.22
CA LEU A 4 20.78 -1.82 -6.23
C LEU A 4 20.23 -2.12 -7.63
N ALA A 5 20.64 -1.34 -8.64
CA ALA A 5 20.12 -1.46 -10.00
C ALA A 5 20.31 -2.86 -10.58
N GLU A 6 21.46 -3.49 -10.34
CA GLU A 6 21.73 -4.87 -10.77
C GLU A 6 20.79 -5.90 -10.10
N ASN A 7 20.41 -5.66 -8.85
CA ASN A 7 19.49 -6.56 -8.13
C ASN A 7 18.04 -6.33 -8.55
N ARG A 8 17.64 -5.08 -8.80
CA ARG A 8 16.31 -4.75 -9.37
C ARG A 8 16.16 -5.28 -10.80
N ALA A 9 17.24 -5.41 -11.58
CA ALA A 9 17.16 -6.05 -12.89
C ALA A 9 16.81 -7.56 -12.80
N LEU A 10 17.26 -8.24 -11.73
CA LEU A 10 16.98 -9.67 -11.50
C LEU A 10 15.70 -9.90 -10.68
N ARG A 11 15.40 -9.00 -9.75
CA ARG A 11 14.26 -9.03 -8.82
C ARG A 11 13.58 -7.66 -8.83
N PRO A 12 12.75 -7.41 -9.86
CA PRO A 12 12.21 -6.09 -10.12
C PRO A 12 11.29 -5.60 -9.01
N TRP A 13 10.41 -6.45 -8.50
CA TRP A 13 9.45 -6.07 -7.47
C TRP A 13 10.07 -6.01 -6.08
N ILE A 14 9.88 -4.88 -5.40
CA ILE A 14 10.07 -4.75 -3.94
C ILE A 14 8.69 -4.60 -3.32
N ILE A 15 8.33 -5.58 -2.52
CA ILE A 15 7.08 -5.63 -1.77
C ILE A 15 7.43 -5.64 -0.29
N VAL A 16 6.84 -4.72 0.47
CA VAL A 16 7.00 -4.64 1.93
C VAL A 16 5.74 -5.17 2.59
N TYR A 17 5.93 -5.95 3.66
CA TYR A 17 4.87 -6.34 4.57
C TYR A 17 5.16 -5.72 5.93
N GLY A 18 4.16 -5.06 6.52
CA GLY A 18 4.21 -4.54 7.88
C GLY A 18 2.89 -4.76 8.59
N HIS A 19 2.90 -4.69 9.92
CA HIS A 19 1.68 -4.90 10.70
C HIS A 19 0.81 -3.63 10.71
N ARG A 20 1.31 -2.53 11.28
CA ARG A 20 0.57 -1.26 11.41
C ARG A 20 0.68 -0.39 10.15
N PRO A 21 -0.44 0.08 9.56
CA PRO A 21 -0.43 0.81 8.30
C PRO A 21 0.16 2.22 8.43
N MET A 22 0.68 2.75 7.32
CA MET A 22 1.04 4.17 7.24
C MET A 22 -0.16 5.10 7.08
N TYR A 23 -1.20 4.59 6.41
CA TYR A 23 -2.41 5.27 6.02
C TYR A 23 -3.59 4.34 6.23
N CYS A 24 -4.68 4.83 6.84
CA CYS A 24 -5.90 4.06 7.03
C CYS A 24 -7.09 4.99 7.28
N SER A 25 -8.29 4.57 6.85
CA SER A 25 -9.51 5.37 6.99
C SER A 25 -10.50 4.83 8.01
N ASN A 26 -10.07 3.89 8.86
CA ASN A 26 -10.86 3.37 9.96
C ASN A 26 -11.15 4.45 11.02
N GLU A 27 -12.31 4.34 11.66
CA GLU A 27 -12.75 5.19 12.75
C GLU A 27 -12.28 4.55 14.07
N ASN A 28 -11.01 4.78 14.40
CA ASN A 28 -10.39 4.29 15.62
C ASN A 28 -9.60 5.39 16.35
N THR A 29 -9.08 5.04 17.52
CA THR A 29 -8.32 5.93 18.42
C THR A 29 -6.81 5.68 18.38
N ASP A 30 -6.28 4.99 17.36
CA ASP A 30 -4.86 4.68 17.24
C ASP A 30 -4.23 5.15 15.90
N ASP A 31 -3.91 4.25 14.98
CA ASP A 31 -3.13 4.52 13.77
C ASP A 31 -3.91 5.39 12.77
N CYS A 32 -5.25 5.31 12.75
CA CYS A 32 -6.06 6.11 11.81
C CYS A 32 -6.50 7.46 12.37
N THR A 33 -6.11 7.80 13.61
CA THR A 33 -6.55 9.04 14.27
C THR A 33 -5.82 10.27 13.73
N THR A 34 -4.53 10.15 13.42
CA THR A 34 -3.71 11.28 12.97
C THR A 34 -3.01 10.97 11.66
N ASN A 35 -2.67 12.03 10.92
CA ASN A 35 -1.88 11.88 9.71
C ASN A 35 -0.41 11.52 9.98
N GLN A 36 0.02 11.44 11.24
CA GLN A 36 1.42 11.21 11.63
C GLN A 36 1.57 9.86 12.33
N THR A 37 1.26 8.78 11.60
CA THR A 37 1.45 7.42 12.13
C THR A 37 2.93 7.16 12.41
N GLN A 38 3.21 6.37 13.44
CA GLN A 38 4.59 6.05 13.82
C GLN A 38 5.32 5.32 12.69
N THR A 39 4.62 4.47 11.95
CA THR A 39 5.16 3.78 10.76
C THR A 39 5.58 4.79 9.68
N ARG A 40 4.76 5.81 9.41
CA ARG A 40 4.99 6.79 8.34
C ARG A 40 6.02 7.85 8.71
N THR A 41 5.87 8.49 9.87
CA THR A 41 6.67 9.67 10.29
C THR A 41 7.68 9.38 11.39
N GLY A 42 7.66 8.19 11.99
CA GLY A 42 8.59 7.79 13.04
C GLY A 42 8.16 8.24 14.44
N PHE A 43 8.88 7.74 15.43
CA PHE A 43 8.72 8.12 16.83
C PHE A 43 9.60 9.34 17.13
N MET A 44 8.98 10.46 17.53
CA MET A 44 9.70 11.70 17.85
C MET A 44 10.80 11.49 18.92
N GLU A 45 10.60 10.57 19.86
CA GLU A 45 11.55 10.31 20.95
C GLU A 45 12.72 9.39 20.59
N LEU A 46 12.65 8.66 19.48
CA LEU A 46 13.49 7.47 19.25
C LEU A 46 14.23 7.45 17.90
N LEU A 47 14.45 8.62 17.29
CA LEU A 47 15.31 8.93 16.11
C LEU A 47 14.58 9.66 14.95
N GLY A 48 13.27 9.93 15.07
CA GLY A 48 12.56 10.89 14.20
C GLY A 48 12.55 10.58 12.70
N LYS A 49 12.80 9.33 12.30
CA LYS A 49 12.74 8.90 10.90
C LYS A 49 11.72 7.80 10.73
N GLY A 50 10.61 8.12 10.09
CA GLY A 50 9.64 7.13 9.65
C GLY A 50 10.11 6.36 8.41
N LEU A 51 9.30 5.41 7.97
CA LEU A 51 9.65 4.52 6.88
C LEU A 51 9.18 5.03 5.51
N GLU A 52 8.30 6.02 5.45
CA GLU A 52 7.75 6.52 4.18
C GLU A 52 8.83 7.05 3.25
N ASP A 53 9.65 8.00 3.71
CA ASP A 53 10.73 8.57 2.91
C ASP A 53 11.71 7.48 2.45
N LEU A 54 11.99 6.50 3.33
CA LEU A 54 12.87 5.38 3.01
C LEU A 54 12.28 4.54 1.87
N PHE A 55 11.01 4.16 1.97
CA PHE A 55 10.35 3.31 0.97
C PHE A 55 10.15 4.05 -0.36
N TYR A 56 9.85 5.35 -0.30
CA TYR A 56 9.78 6.21 -1.47
C TYR A 56 11.14 6.36 -2.17
N ASP A 57 12.20 6.66 -1.42
CA ASP A 57 13.55 6.85 -1.96
C ASP A 57 14.15 5.58 -2.56
N TYR A 58 13.76 4.41 -2.04
CA TYR A 58 14.24 3.12 -2.54
C TYR A 58 13.29 2.46 -3.55
N GLY A 59 12.17 3.12 -3.87
CA GLY A 59 11.26 2.69 -4.92
C GLY A 59 10.53 1.39 -4.59
N VAL A 60 9.99 1.28 -3.38
CA VAL A 60 9.07 0.18 -3.02
C VAL A 60 7.84 0.26 -3.93
N ASP A 61 7.39 -0.88 -4.47
CA ASP A 61 6.30 -0.89 -5.45
C ASP A 61 4.94 -1.08 -4.77
N LEU A 62 4.89 -1.95 -3.77
CA LEU A 62 3.68 -2.33 -3.05
C LEU A 62 3.97 -2.50 -1.56
N GLU A 63 3.12 -1.92 -0.72
CA GLU A 63 3.20 -1.95 0.74
C GLU A 63 1.93 -2.56 1.30
N ILE A 64 2.06 -3.73 1.93
CA ILE A 64 0.95 -4.52 2.46
C ILE A 64 0.93 -4.41 3.98
N TRP A 65 -0.22 -4.04 4.52
CA TRP A 65 -0.44 -3.76 5.92
C TRP A 65 -1.54 -4.65 6.51
N ALA A 66 -1.58 -4.73 7.83
CA ALA A 66 -2.62 -5.41 8.60
C ALA A 66 -3.12 -4.44 9.69
N HIS A 67 -3.23 -4.94 10.93
CA HIS A 67 -3.66 -4.22 12.13
C HIS A 67 -5.14 -3.81 12.09
N GLU A 68 -5.53 -2.99 11.13
CA GLU A 68 -6.95 -2.66 10.90
C GLU A 68 -7.68 -3.89 10.35
N HIS A 69 -8.71 -4.33 11.04
CA HIS A 69 -9.57 -5.47 10.69
C HIS A 69 -10.54 -5.12 9.56
N SER A 70 -9.98 -4.62 8.46
CA SER A 70 -10.67 -4.26 7.24
C SER A 70 -9.77 -4.47 6.01
N TYR A 71 -10.37 -4.32 4.84
CA TYR A 71 -9.64 -4.25 3.57
C TYR A 71 -9.70 -2.83 3.02
N GLU A 72 -8.54 -2.27 2.67
CA GLU A 72 -8.47 -0.96 2.03
C GLU A 72 -7.34 -0.91 1.01
N ARG A 73 -7.66 -0.54 -0.23
CA ARG A 73 -6.68 -0.24 -1.27
C ARG A 73 -6.63 1.26 -1.50
N LEU A 74 -5.41 1.81 -1.47
CA LEU A 74 -5.19 3.23 -1.69
C LEU A 74 -4.84 3.51 -3.15
N TRP A 75 -4.99 4.77 -3.54
CA TRP A 75 -4.26 5.30 -4.69
C TRP A 75 -2.76 5.33 -4.37
N PRO A 76 -1.86 5.26 -5.38
CA PRO A 76 -0.45 5.51 -5.17
C PRO A 76 -0.23 6.85 -4.45
N ILE A 77 0.39 6.81 -3.29
CA ILE A 77 0.40 7.94 -2.36
C ILE A 77 1.78 8.12 -1.73
N ASN A 78 2.18 9.36 -1.53
CA ASN A 78 3.32 9.72 -0.70
C ASN A 78 3.04 11.08 -0.03
N ASN A 79 3.23 11.16 1.27
CA ASN A 79 2.93 12.33 2.10
C ASN A 79 1.55 12.96 1.80
N TYR A 80 0.50 12.14 1.77
CA TYR A 80 -0.88 12.53 1.43
C TYR A 80 -1.06 13.19 0.05
N GLN A 81 -0.12 13.03 -0.88
CA GLN A 81 -0.28 13.43 -2.28
C GLN A 81 -0.45 12.20 -3.16
N ILE A 82 -1.37 12.28 -4.12
CA ILE A 82 -1.65 11.18 -5.06
C ILE A 82 -0.76 11.26 -6.28
N TYR A 83 -0.13 10.14 -6.61
CA TYR A 83 0.82 9.99 -7.73
C TYR A 83 0.37 8.90 -8.71
N ASN A 84 -0.92 8.95 -9.09
CA ASN A 84 -1.48 8.11 -10.15
C ASN A 84 -0.65 8.21 -11.43
N GLY A 85 -0.49 7.10 -12.15
CA GLY A 85 0.13 7.10 -13.48
C GLY A 85 -0.65 7.93 -14.49
N SER A 86 -1.97 7.75 -14.52
CA SER A 86 -2.91 8.61 -15.24
C SER A 86 -4.30 8.54 -14.60
N LEU A 87 -5.25 9.33 -15.09
CA LEU A 87 -6.64 9.26 -14.64
C LEU A 87 -7.30 7.91 -14.99
N MET A 88 -6.97 7.33 -16.14
CA MET A 88 -7.57 6.08 -16.62
C MET A 88 -6.84 4.83 -16.12
N GLU A 89 -5.54 4.95 -15.91
CA GLU A 89 -4.66 3.86 -15.47
C GLU A 89 -3.82 4.30 -14.26
N PRO A 90 -4.46 4.48 -13.09
CA PRO A 90 -3.79 5.05 -11.92
C PRO A 90 -2.63 4.19 -11.41
N TYR A 91 -2.70 2.87 -11.61
CA TYR A 91 -1.70 1.89 -11.19
C TYR A 91 -0.68 1.51 -12.27
N ARG A 92 -0.64 2.22 -13.41
CA ARG A 92 0.35 2.01 -14.47
C ARG A 92 1.46 3.05 -14.37
N ASN A 93 2.68 2.61 -14.07
CA ASN A 93 3.84 3.44 -13.78
C ASN A 93 3.54 4.55 -12.74
N PRO A 94 2.94 4.22 -11.58
CA PRO A 94 2.65 5.23 -10.56
C PRO A 94 3.93 5.89 -10.05
N GLY A 95 3.80 7.14 -9.60
CA GLY A 95 4.90 7.94 -9.06
C GLY A 95 5.15 7.76 -7.56
N ALA A 96 4.43 6.85 -6.90
CA ALA A 96 4.61 6.50 -5.48
C ALA A 96 4.21 5.02 -5.25
N PRO A 97 4.58 4.43 -4.09
CA PRO A 97 4.13 3.09 -3.71
C PRO A 97 2.60 2.97 -3.63
N VAL A 98 2.08 1.76 -3.86
CA VAL A 98 0.67 1.42 -3.59
C VAL A 98 0.56 0.81 -2.20
N HIS A 99 -0.40 1.25 -1.40
CA HIS A 99 -0.68 0.69 -0.09
C HIS A 99 -1.95 -0.16 -0.13
N VAL A 100 -1.90 -1.33 0.51
CA VAL A 100 -3.06 -2.21 0.71
C VAL A 100 -3.10 -2.67 2.16
N ILE A 101 -4.22 -2.43 2.82
CA ILE A 101 -4.54 -2.91 4.17
C ILE A 101 -5.37 -4.17 4.02
N THR A 102 -5.02 -5.22 4.77
CA THR A 102 -5.65 -6.54 4.68
C THR A 102 -5.68 -7.26 6.04
N GLY A 103 -6.08 -6.56 7.10
CA GLY A 103 -6.13 -7.14 8.46
C GLY A 103 -7.42 -7.91 8.77
N SER A 104 -8.39 -7.95 7.87
CA SER A 104 -9.69 -8.62 8.01
C SER A 104 -9.65 -10.14 7.78
N ALA A 105 -8.67 -10.86 8.34
CA ALA A 105 -8.59 -12.31 8.20
C ALA A 105 -9.46 -13.10 9.21
N GLY A 106 -10.12 -12.43 10.15
CA GLY A 106 -11.01 -13.05 11.15
C GLY A 106 -10.51 -13.00 12.60
N CYS A 107 -9.89 -11.88 13.02
CA CYS A 107 -9.55 -11.68 14.43
C CYS A 107 -10.81 -11.72 15.32
N SER A 108 -10.66 -12.12 16.59
CA SER A 108 -11.75 -12.15 17.59
C SER A 108 -12.27 -10.76 18.00
N GLU A 109 -11.58 -9.69 17.60
CA GLU A 109 -11.94 -8.30 17.89
C GLU A 109 -12.95 -7.72 16.90
N PHE A 110 -13.43 -8.53 15.94
CA PHE A 110 -14.34 -8.13 14.86
C PHE A 110 -13.75 -7.07 13.92
N HIS A 111 -14.58 -6.45 13.06
CA HIS A 111 -14.13 -5.46 12.09
C HIS A 111 -13.94 -4.07 12.70
N ASP A 112 -12.96 -3.34 12.20
CA ASP A 112 -12.80 -1.92 12.50
C ASP A 112 -13.71 -1.09 11.59
N PRO A 113 -14.61 -0.26 12.14
CA PRO A 113 -15.52 0.54 11.33
C PRO A 113 -14.75 1.58 10.52
N PHE A 114 -15.28 1.95 9.36
CA PHE A 114 -14.73 3.05 8.57
C PHE A 114 -15.34 4.39 8.97
N LYS A 115 -14.55 5.47 8.86
CA LYS A 115 -15.09 6.83 8.87
C LYS A 115 -16.14 6.97 7.77
N SER A 116 -17.22 7.70 8.06
CA SER A 116 -18.38 7.85 7.17
C SER A 116 -17.96 8.29 5.76
N GLU A 117 -17.20 9.37 5.66
CA GLU A 117 -16.67 9.89 4.40
C GLU A 117 -15.43 9.12 3.96
N GLN A 118 -15.42 8.65 2.71
CA GLN A 118 -14.23 8.05 2.12
C GLN A 118 -13.24 9.17 1.78
N PRO A 119 -12.01 9.14 2.33
CA PRO A 119 -11.04 10.16 1.99
C PRO A 119 -10.59 10.00 0.54
N TYR A 120 -10.24 11.11 -0.11
CA TYR A 120 -9.88 11.16 -1.54
C TYR A 120 -8.72 10.23 -1.95
N TRP A 121 -7.89 9.82 -1.00
CA TRP A 121 -6.75 8.95 -1.23
C TRP A 121 -7.07 7.45 -1.11
N SER A 122 -8.23 7.09 -0.57
CA SER A 122 -8.73 5.72 -0.50
C SER A 122 -9.43 5.38 -1.81
N ALA A 123 -8.98 4.32 -2.49
CA ALA A 123 -9.53 3.91 -3.79
C ALA A 123 -10.68 2.91 -3.64
N PHE A 124 -10.53 1.95 -2.73
CA PHE A 124 -11.54 0.96 -2.40
C PHE A 124 -11.41 0.55 -0.93
N ARG A 125 -12.54 0.34 -0.25
CA ARG A 125 -12.57 -0.14 1.13
C ARG A 125 -13.74 -1.09 1.35
N SER A 126 -13.53 -2.13 2.14
CA SER A 126 -14.54 -3.14 2.50
C SER A 126 -14.31 -3.63 3.92
N ALA A 127 -15.41 -3.87 4.62
CA ALA A 127 -15.43 -4.48 5.95
C ALA A 127 -15.72 -5.99 5.86
N ASP A 128 -15.55 -6.63 4.71
CA ASP A 128 -15.74 -8.07 4.58
C ASP A 128 -14.51 -8.80 5.14
N TYR A 129 -14.72 -9.90 5.86
CA TYR A 129 -13.63 -10.85 6.09
C TYR A 129 -13.13 -11.45 4.77
N GLY A 130 -11.83 -11.70 4.70
CA GLY A 130 -11.23 -12.17 3.46
C GLY A 130 -9.70 -12.22 3.49
N TYR A 131 -9.14 -12.42 2.30
CA TYR A 131 -7.69 -12.51 2.11
C TYR A 131 -7.30 -12.07 0.71
N ASN A 132 -6.04 -11.65 0.56
CA ASN A 132 -5.50 -11.29 -0.74
C ASN A 132 -4.85 -12.49 -1.45
N ARG A 133 -4.98 -12.52 -2.77
CA ARG A 133 -4.20 -13.37 -3.67
C ARG A 133 -3.32 -12.47 -4.51
N LEU A 134 -1.99 -12.61 -4.36
CA LEU A 134 -1.00 -11.82 -5.10
C LEU A 134 -0.26 -12.73 -6.08
N LYS A 135 -0.16 -12.29 -7.34
CA LYS A 135 0.57 -12.99 -8.39
C LYS A 135 1.48 -12.04 -9.16
N VAL A 136 2.78 -12.29 -9.08
CA VAL A 136 3.78 -11.65 -9.95
C VAL A 136 3.83 -12.45 -11.25
N PHE A 137 3.41 -11.83 -12.36
CA PHE A 137 3.38 -12.50 -13.66
C PHE A 137 4.71 -12.41 -14.39
N ASN A 138 5.36 -11.25 -14.33
CA ASN A 138 6.64 -10.99 -14.97
C ASN A 138 7.31 -9.76 -14.32
N SER A 139 8.35 -9.23 -14.96
CA SER A 139 9.07 -8.06 -14.49
C SER A 139 8.26 -6.77 -14.50
N THR A 140 7.13 -6.71 -15.19
CA THR A 140 6.34 -5.49 -15.37
C THR A 140 4.90 -5.58 -14.86
N HIS A 141 4.34 -6.76 -14.67
CA HIS A 141 2.96 -6.97 -14.25
C HIS A 141 2.86 -7.77 -12.95
N LEU A 142 2.22 -7.15 -11.96
CA LEU A 142 1.78 -7.76 -10.72
C LEU A 142 0.26 -7.61 -10.64
N TYR A 143 -0.43 -8.67 -10.24
CA TYR A 143 -1.87 -8.67 -10.00
C TYR A 143 -2.14 -8.99 -8.53
N MET A 144 -3.09 -8.29 -7.95
CA MET A 144 -3.57 -8.55 -6.60
C MET A 144 -5.08 -8.43 -6.57
N GLU A 145 -5.73 -9.34 -5.87
CA GLU A 145 -7.16 -9.36 -5.67
C GLU A 145 -7.51 -9.75 -4.24
N TYR A 146 -8.62 -9.21 -3.76
CA TYR A 146 -9.16 -9.50 -2.44
C TYR A 146 -10.40 -10.38 -2.56
N VAL A 147 -10.37 -11.49 -1.84
CA VAL A 147 -11.43 -12.50 -1.82
C VAL A 147 -12.21 -12.36 -0.51
N SER A 148 -13.44 -11.89 -0.58
CA SER A 148 -14.40 -11.93 0.53
C SER A 148 -14.86 -13.36 0.79
N VAL A 149 -14.98 -13.74 2.07
CA VAL A 149 -15.50 -15.04 2.51
C VAL A 149 -16.89 -14.95 3.14
N GLU A 150 -17.53 -13.78 3.14
CA GLU A 150 -18.84 -13.57 3.78
C GLU A 150 -20.02 -14.01 2.91
N HIS A 151 -19.78 -14.30 1.64
CA HIS A 151 -20.82 -14.69 0.68
C HIS A 151 -21.18 -16.19 0.77
N HIS A 152 -21.83 -16.58 1.87
CA HIS A 152 -22.41 -17.91 2.08
C HIS A 152 -21.43 -19.09 1.84
N GLY A 153 -20.17 -18.92 2.24
CA GLY A 153 -19.14 -19.96 2.11
C GLY A 153 -18.51 -20.07 0.72
N VAL A 154 -18.83 -19.17 -0.21
CA VAL A 154 -18.14 -19.04 -1.50
C VAL A 154 -17.23 -17.82 -1.45
N GLY A 155 -15.95 -18.00 -1.77
CA GLY A 155 -15.01 -16.88 -1.92
C GLY A 155 -15.36 -16.04 -3.15
N VAL A 156 -15.66 -14.76 -2.96
CA VAL A 156 -15.97 -13.81 -4.05
C VAL A 156 -14.88 -12.75 -4.14
N VAL A 157 -14.35 -12.53 -5.34
CA VAL A 157 -13.43 -11.41 -5.58
C VAL A 157 -14.25 -10.12 -5.57
N ILE A 158 -14.02 -9.26 -4.58
CA ILE A 158 -14.73 -7.98 -4.44
C ILE A 158 -13.87 -6.79 -4.85
N ASP A 159 -12.55 -6.97 -4.93
CA ASP A 159 -11.62 -5.99 -5.46
C ASP A 159 -10.44 -6.65 -6.16
N SER A 160 -9.92 -5.98 -7.19
CA SER A 160 -8.70 -6.41 -7.89
C SER A 160 -8.03 -5.25 -8.61
N PHE A 161 -6.71 -5.34 -8.76
CA PHE A 161 -5.96 -4.38 -9.56
C PHE A 161 -4.71 -5.00 -10.17
N TRP A 162 -4.28 -4.41 -11.29
CA TRP A 162 -2.96 -4.61 -11.85
C TRP A 162 -2.05 -3.45 -11.41
N LEU A 163 -0.90 -3.79 -10.86
CA LEU A 163 0.21 -2.86 -10.72
C LEU A 163 1.17 -3.12 -11.88
N ILE A 164 1.32 -2.12 -12.75
CA ILE A 164 2.15 -2.22 -13.95
C ILE A 164 3.32 -1.26 -13.81
N LYS A 165 4.55 -1.78 -13.88
CA LYS A 165 5.80 -1.00 -13.79
C LYS A 165 6.72 -1.39 -14.94
N GLU A 166 6.81 -0.54 -15.95
CA GLU A 166 7.73 -0.71 -17.07
C GLU A 166 9.19 -0.49 -16.65
N THR A 167 9.40 0.39 -15.68
CA THR A 167 10.71 0.66 -15.08
C THR A 167 10.64 0.65 -13.57
N HIS A 168 11.65 0.02 -12.95
CA HIS A 168 11.80 -0.14 -11.51
C HIS A 168 12.92 0.75 -10.99
N GLY A 169 12.75 1.33 -9.81
CA GLY A 169 13.74 2.20 -9.20
C GLY A 169 13.13 3.28 -8.30
N PRO A 170 13.99 4.13 -7.70
CA PRO A 170 13.60 5.25 -6.85
C PRO A 170 12.55 6.19 -7.46
N TYR A 171 11.58 6.63 -6.65
CA TYR A 171 10.63 7.68 -7.08
C TYR A 171 11.25 9.07 -6.98
N SER A 172 12.10 9.31 -5.99
CA SER A 172 12.91 10.52 -5.93
C SER A 172 13.98 10.45 -7.03
N LYS A 173 13.74 11.16 -8.13
CA LYS A 173 14.83 11.49 -9.06
C LYS A 173 15.83 12.31 -8.25
N LYS A 174 16.93 11.72 -7.80
CA LYS A 174 18.13 12.51 -7.54
C LYS A 174 18.49 13.16 -8.87
N ARG A 175 18.02 14.40 -9.07
CA ARG A 175 18.53 15.28 -10.12
C ARG A 175 20.04 15.24 -9.91
N LYS A 176 20.76 14.52 -10.77
CA LYS A 176 22.18 14.79 -10.96
C LYS A 176 22.20 16.22 -11.45
N VAL A 177 22.45 17.16 -10.53
CA VAL A 177 22.90 18.49 -10.92
C VAL A 177 24.21 18.21 -11.64
N ALA A 178 24.20 18.41 -12.95
CA ALA A 178 25.42 18.39 -13.74
C ALA A 178 26.33 19.47 -13.15
N THR A 179 27.43 19.03 -12.53
CA THR A 179 28.59 19.87 -12.24
C THR A 179 29.32 20.20 -13.53
#